data_AF-A0A9J6PPQ2-F1
#
_entry.id   AF-A0A9J6PPQ2-F1
#
_cell.length_a   1.000
_cell.length_b   1.000
_cell.length_c   1.000
_cell.angle_alpha   90.00
_cell.angle_beta   90.00
_cell.angle_gamma   90.00
#
_symmetry.space_group_name_H-M   'P 1'
#
loop_
_entity.id
_entity.type
_entity.pdbx_description
1 polymer ?
#
loop_
_entity_poly.entity_id
_entity_poly.type
_entity_poly.pdbx_seq_one_letter_code
_entity_poly.pdbx_strand_id
1 'polypeptide(L)'
;MGGLNQYAYASNPLNWIDPLGLSRCNAPKGYKAGDVDPHGNLSPGVNRAPGHTNSKADGFVQSHHPIQDAWAKKRIDGYQRNSAPATLLKSASGSPHAGISAAQRARRASPGGWDNTLKQEFNVSYKEMLDAGVPKGQAQKSVSDAYKYFDGIRESNIGNPFFDI
;
A
#
# COMPACT_ATOMS: atom_id res chain seq x y z
N MET A 1 -17.32 -38.65 9.75
CA MET A 1 -17.65 -37.54 10.67
C MET A 1 -16.54 -36.51 10.59
N GLY A 2 -16.91 -35.25 10.34
CA GLY A 2 -15.99 -34.14 10.02
C GLY A 2 -15.39 -33.48 11.25
N GLY A 3 -14.13 -33.07 11.11
CA GLY A 3 -13.31 -32.46 12.15
C GLY A 3 -13.67 -31.00 12.43
N LEU A 4 -13.39 -30.58 13.67
CA LEU A 4 -13.53 -29.22 14.16
C LEU A 4 -12.64 -28.27 13.37
N ASN A 5 -13.27 -27.36 12.63
CA ASN A 5 -12.63 -26.27 11.93
C ASN A 5 -12.30 -25.17 12.96
N GLN A 6 -11.01 -24.96 13.27
CA GLN A 6 -10.55 -24.03 14.31
C GLN A 6 -10.39 -22.58 13.85
N TYR A 7 -10.98 -22.18 12.72
CA TYR A 7 -10.93 -20.79 12.24
C TYR A 7 -12.24 -20.05 12.52
N ALA A 8 -12.53 -19.80 13.79
CA ALA A 8 -13.57 -18.87 14.19
C ALA A 8 -12.99 -17.87 15.20
N TYR A 9 -12.62 -16.69 14.71
CA TYR A 9 -12.95 -15.42 15.33
C TYR A 9 -12.87 -14.36 14.23
N ALA A 10 -13.98 -14.20 13.50
CA ALA A 10 -14.20 -13.03 12.69
C ALA A 10 -14.21 -11.81 13.62
N SER A 11 -13.29 -10.88 13.42
CA SER A 11 -13.38 -9.55 13.99
C SER A 11 -14.63 -8.86 13.45
N ASN A 12 -15.52 -8.50 14.36
CA ASN A 12 -16.76 -7.75 14.16
C ASN A 12 -16.57 -6.55 13.19
N PRO A 13 -17.35 -6.41 12.09
CA PRO A 13 -17.14 -5.38 11.07
C PRO A 13 -17.77 -4.03 11.43
N LEU A 14 -17.80 -3.67 12.71
CA LEU A 14 -18.16 -2.30 13.15
C LEU A 14 -16.92 -1.42 13.17
N ASN A 15 -16.24 -1.29 12.03
CA ASN A 15 -15.25 -0.23 11.87
C ASN A 15 -16.02 1.10 11.71
N TRP A 16 -16.03 1.88 12.78
CA TRP A 16 -16.46 3.28 12.75
C TRP A 16 -15.61 4.02 11.71
N ILE A 17 -16.25 4.41 10.60
CA ILE A 17 -15.68 5.31 9.61
C ILE A 17 -15.71 6.69 10.24
N ASP A 18 -14.55 7.22 10.62
CA ASP A 18 -14.43 8.58 11.14
C ASP A 18 -14.69 9.61 10.03
N PRO A 19 -15.85 10.29 10.01
CA PRO A 19 -16.17 11.23 8.95
C PRO A 19 -15.38 12.55 9.07
N LEU A 20 -14.70 12.77 10.20
CA LEU A 20 -13.94 13.98 10.53
C LEU A 20 -12.42 13.78 10.43
N GLY A 21 -11.94 12.55 10.25
CA GLY A 21 -10.51 12.24 10.19
C GLY A 21 -9.75 12.48 11.51
N LEU A 22 -10.46 12.41 12.63
CA LEU A 22 -9.92 12.51 14.00
C LEU A 22 -9.38 11.18 14.53
N SER A 23 -9.34 10.13 13.70
CA SER A 23 -8.76 8.85 14.05
C SER A 23 -7.34 9.12 14.53
N ARG A 24 -7.08 8.77 15.80
CA ARG A 24 -5.79 8.99 16.45
C ARG A 24 -4.71 8.64 15.44
N CYS A 25 -3.88 9.61 15.05
CA CYS A 25 -2.71 9.33 14.24
C CYS A 25 -2.00 8.13 14.89
N ASN A 26 -1.88 7.02 14.15
CA ASN A 26 -1.22 5.82 14.66
C ASN A 26 0.26 6.12 15.03
N ALA A 27 0.77 7.27 14.57
CA ALA A 27 2.01 7.89 14.99
C ALA A 27 1.74 9.18 15.82
N PRO A 28 1.73 9.13 17.17
CA PRO A 28 1.47 10.31 18.01
C PRO A 28 2.55 11.39 17.90
N LYS A 29 3.74 11.06 17.37
CA LYS A 29 4.82 12.01 17.07
C LYS A 29 4.88 12.39 15.58
N GLY A 30 3.84 12.07 14.82
CA GLY A 30 3.78 12.20 13.37
C GLY A 30 4.50 11.07 12.64
N TYR A 31 4.09 10.81 11.40
CA TYR A 31 4.66 9.77 10.55
C TYR A 31 6.04 10.15 10.02
N LYS A 32 6.92 9.16 9.90
CA LYS A 32 8.29 9.26 9.42
C LYS A 32 8.48 8.46 8.14
N ALA A 33 9.52 8.81 7.39
CA ALA A 33 10.00 7.94 6.30
C ALA A 33 10.36 6.57 6.90
N GLY A 34 9.86 5.49 6.31
CA GLY A 34 9.91 4.15 6.90
C GLY A 34 8.54 3.61 7.33
N ASP A 35 7.61 4.50 7.70
CA ASP A 35 6.32 4.08 8.22
C ASP A 35 5.44 3.47 7.12
N VAL A 36 4.57 2.55 7.53
CA VAL A 36 3.58 1.87 6.70
C VAL A 36 2.23 1.98 7.40
N ASP A 37 1.25 2.57 6.73
CA ASP A 37 -0.12 2.79 7.21
C ASP A 37 -1.05 3.08 6.00
N PRO A 38 -2.39 3.19 6.14
CA PRO A 38 -3.24 3.64 5.05
C PRO A 38 -2.78 4.97 4.44
N HIS A 39 -2.88 5.08 3.13
CA HIS A 39 -2.44 6.26 2.39
C HIS A 39 -3.10 7.56 2.90
N GLY A 40 -4.36 7.50 3.32
CA GLY A 40 -5.08 8.63 3.89
C GLY A 40 -4.41 9.21 5.14
N ASN A 41 -3.66 8.42 5.89
CA ASN A 41 -2.91 8.88 7.06
C ASN A 41 -1.56 9.49 6.65
N LEU A 42 -0.90 8.89 5.65
CA LEU A 42 0.47 9.24 5.24
C LEU A 42 0.55 10.46 4.29
N SER A 43 -0.50 10.72 3.53
CA SER A 43 -0.49 11.67 2.40
C SER A 43 -0.82 13.14 2.73
N PRO A 44 -1.70 13.47 3.70
CA PRO A 44 -2.06 14.86 4.02
C PRO A 44 -0.88 15.77 4.37
N GLY A 45 0.31 15.22 4.60
CA GLY A 45 1.54 15.96 4.91
C GLY A 45 1.56 16.51 6.34
N VAL A 46 0.43 17.06 6.79
CA VAL A 46 0.20 17.58 8.14
C VAL A 46 0.36 16.52 9.24
N ASN A 47 0.15 15.25 8.90
CA ASN A 47 0.30 14.13 9.84
C ASN A 47 1.76 13.68 10.00
N ARG A 48 2.72 14.27 9.27
CA ARG A 48 4.11 13.84 9.26
C ARG A 48 4.92 14.55 10.33
N ALA A 49 5.89 13.84 10.90
CA ALA A 49 6.84 14.42 11.83
C ALA A 49 7.73 15.47 11.12
N PRO A 50 8.22 16.50 11.85
CA PRO A 50 9.27 17.38 11.34
C PRO A 50 10.47 16.58 10.80
N GLY A 51 11.03 17.02 9.67
CA GLY A 51 12.12 16.31 8.98
C GLY A 51 11.65 15.20 8.02
N HIS A 52 10.34 15.00 7.90
CA HIS A 52 9.73 13.97 7.04
C HIS A 52 8.64 14.54 6.12
N THR A 53 8.77 15.79 5.72
CA THR A 53 7.79 16.49 4.88
C THR A 53 8.07 16.30 3.39
N ASN A 54 7.11 16.71 2.53
CA ASN A 54 7.34 16.79 1.09
C ASN A 54 8.07 18.09 0.70
N SER A 55 9.19 18.37 1.36
CA SER A 55 10.03 19.55 1.09
C SER A 55 11.39 19.12 0.55
N LYS A 56 12.07 20.04 -0.13
CA LYS A 56 13.43 19.81 -0.63
C LYS A 56 14.42 19.48 0.50
N ALA A 57 14.29 20.16 1.65
CA ALA A 57 15.15 19.97 2.81
C ALA A 57 15.07 18.53 3.37
N ASP A 58 13.88 17.91 3.30
CA ASP A 58 13.64 16.57 3.81
C ASP A 58 13.82 15.47 2.74
N GLY A 59 14.26 15.84 1.53
CA GLY A 59 14.43 14.92 0.41
C GLY A 59 13.11 14.45 -0.22
N PHE A 60 12.07 15.28 -0.16
CA PHE A 60 10.73 15.04 -0.70
C PHE A 60 10.12 13.72 -0.22
N VAL A 61 9.72 13.63 1.04
CA VAL A 61 9.07 12.40 1.53
C VAL A 61 7.67 12.28 0.91
N GLN A 62 7.34 11.11 0.35
CA GLN A 62 6.06 10.82 -0.29
C GLN A 62 5.57 9.42 0.08
N SER A 63 4.26 9.25 0.12
CA SER A 63 3.61 7.95 0.31
C SER A 63 3.56 7.17 -0.99
N HIS A 64 3.96 5.90 -0.97
CA HIS A 64 3.94 4.98 -2.09
C HIS A 64 3.02 3.80 -1.81
N HIS A 65 2.10 3.48 -2.72
CA HIS A 65 1.34 2.23 -2.60
C HIS A 65 2.18 1.06 -3.11
N PRO A 66 2.23 -0.09 -2.41
CA PRO A 66 2.89 -1.28 -2.92
C PRO A 66 2.19 -1.78 -4.21
N ILE A 67 0.86 -1.90 -4.20
CA ILE A 67 0.10 -2.16 -5.43
C ILE A 67 -0.27 -0.83 -6.06
N GLN A 68 0.04 -0.63 -7.34
CA GLN A 68 -0.18 0.65 -8.00
C GLN A 68 -1.67 1.09 -7.95
N ASP A 69 -1.91 2.29 -7.41
CA ASP A 69 -3.23 2.92 -7.30
C ASP A 69 -4.04 2.88 -8.61
N ALA A 70 -3.43 3.28 -9.73
CA ALA A 70 -4.10 3.30 -11.03
C ALA A 70 -4.49 1.89 -11.55
N TRP A 71 -3.68 0.86 -11.27
CA TRP A 71 -4.01 -0.51 -11.66
C TRP A 71 -5.13 -1.05 -10.76
N ALA A 72 -5.03 -0.83 -9.45
CA ALA A 72 -6.02 -1.31 -8.49
C ALA A 72 -7.40 -0.67 -8.74
N LYS A 73 -7.45 0.65 -8.97
CA LYS A 73 -8.69 1.37 -9.35
C LYS A 73 -9.38 0.81 -10.60
N LYS A 74 -8.60 0.31 -11.56
CA LYS A 74 -9.14 -0.20 -12.83
C LYS A 74 -9.59 -1.65 -12.72
N ARG A 75 -8.97 -2.43 -11.83
CA ARG A 75 -9.07 -3.90 -11.84
C ARG A 75 -9.76 -4.49 -10.62
N ILE A 76 -9.91 -3.77 -9.52
CA ILE A 76 -10.32 -4.33 -8.24
C ILE A 76 -11.56 -3.62 -7.70
N ASP A 77 -12.64 -4.36 -7.57
CA ASP A 77 -13.90 -3.87 -7.04
C ASP A 77 -13.77 -3.57 -5.55
N GLY A 78 -14.35 -2.46 -5.10
CA GLY A 78 -14.25 -2.02 -3.72
C GLY A 78 -12.89 -1.39 -3.33
N TYR A 79 -11.94 -1.22 -4.26
CA TYR A 79 -10.68 -0.55 -3.97
C TYR A 79 -10.88 0.93 -3.56
N GLN A 80 -10.44 1.28 -2.36
CA GLN A 80 -10.42 2.62 -1.80
C GLN A 80 -8.98 3.10 -1.57
N ARG A 81 -8.54 4.07 -2.37
CA ARG A 81 -7.17 4.61 -2.35
C ARG A 81 -6.70 5.03 -0.97
N ASN A 82 -7.52 5.76 -0.20
CA ASN A 82 -7.09 6.30 1.09
C ASN A 82 -7.04 5.23 2.19
N SER A 83 -7.82 4.16 2.05
CA SER A 83 -7.82 3.02 2.98
C SER A 83 -6.75 1.99 2.62
N ALA A 84 -6.31 1.96 1.36
CA ALA A 84 -5.26 1.06 0.90
C ALA A 84 -3.91 1.39 1.57
N PRO A 85 -3.15 0.36 2.03
CA PRO A 85 -1.84 0.54 2.62
C PRO A 85 -0.86 1.24 1.67
N ALA A 86 0.02 2.03 2.27
CA ALA A 86 1.12 2.70 1.61
C ALA A 86 2.32 2.77 2.56
N THR A 87 3.47 3.20 2.04
CA THR A 87 4.68 3.43 2.82
C THR A 87 5.31 4.78 2.54
N LEU A 88 5.83 5.47 3.55
CA LEU A 88 6.54 6.74 3.38
C LEU A 88 7.99 6.51 2.96
N LEU A 89 8.37 7.11 1.84
CA LEU A 89 9.70 7.00 1.25
C LEU A 89 10.21 8.39 0.87
N LYS A 90 11.52 8.62 0.98
CA LYS A 90 12.15 9.78 0.34
C LYS A 90 11.99 9.66 -1.18
N SER A 91 11.80 10.79 -1.87
CA SER A 91 11.53 10.86 -3.31
C SER A 91 12.47 11.76 -4.11
N ALA A 92 13.53 12.29 -3.52
CA ALA A 92 14.62 12.90 -4.29
C ALA A 92 15.17 11.94 -5.36
N SER A 93 15.84 12.47 -6.38
CA SER A 93 16.47 11.62 -7.41
C SER A 93 17.41 10.58 -6.77
N GLY A 94 17.37 9.34 -7.25
CA GLY A 94 18.14 8.22 -6.71
C GLY A 94 17.61 7.60 -5.40
N SER A 95 16.51 8.10 -4.84
CA SER A 95 15.88 7.52 -3.65
C SER A 95 14.92 6.36 -3.99
N PRO A 96 14.52 5.54 -2.98
CA PRO A 96 13.66 4.38 -3.23
C PRO A 96 12.33 4.71 -3.92
N HIS A 97 11.65 5.81 -3.54
CA HIS A 97 10.39 6.19 -4.20
C HIS A 97 10.58 6.46 -5.70
N ALA A 98 11.67 7.13 -6.07
CA ALA A 98 12.00 7.44 -7.45
C ALA A 98 12.33 6.16 -8.24
N GLY A 99 13.07 5.24 -7.63
CA GLY A 99 13.42 3.94 -8.20
C GLY A 99 12.20 3.07 -8.49
N ILE A 100 11.31 2.89 -7.50
CA ILE A 100 10.08 2.11 -7.67
C ILE A 100 9.19 2.76 -8.74
N SER A 101 9.02 4.09 -8.69
CA SER A 101 8.21 4.80 -9.69
C SER A 101 8.77 4.65 -11.11
N ALA A 102 10.10 4.59 -11.28
CA ALA A 102 10.72 4.34 -12.57
C ALA A 102 10.47 2.91 -13.07
N ALA A 103 10.67 1.90 -12.21
CA ALA A 103 10.42 0.50 -12.54
C ALA A 103 8.95 0.26 -12.93
N GLN A 104 8.01 0.78 -12.12
CA GLN A 104 6.59 0.70 -12.39
C GLN A 104 6.21 1.35 -13.72
N ARG A 105 6.75 2.55 -14.04
CA ARG A 105 6.52 3.21 -15.33
C ARG A 105 7.03 2.38 -16.51
N ALA A 106 8.24 1.83 -16.40
CA ALA A 106 8.82 0.99 -17.43
C ALA A 106 7.93 -0.24 -17.69
N ARG A 107 7.48 -0.93 -16.63
CA ARG A 107 6.57 -2.08 -16.73
C ARG A 107 5.24 -1.72 -17.38
N ARG A 108 4.64 -0.58 -17.04
CA ARG A 108 3.37 -0.13 -17.66
C ARG A 108 3.49 0.30 -19.11
N ALA A 109 4.68 0.67 -19.56
CA ALA A 109 4.95 1.01 -20.96
C ALA A 109 5.11 -0.24 -21.84
N SER A 110 5.40 -1.40 -21.27
CA SER A 110 5.50 -2.66 -22.01
C SER A 110 4.13 -3.20 -22.45
N PRO A 111 4.03 -3.86 -23.62
CA PRO A 111 2.82 -4.59 -24.02
C PRO A 111 2.38 -5.57 -22.93
N GLY A 112 1.08 -5.59 -22.61
CA GLY A 112 0.53 -6.41 -21.52
C GLY A 112 0.88 -5.91 -20.11
N GLY A 113 1.59 -4.79 -19.97
CA GLY A 113 2.02 -4.24 -18.67
C GLY A 113 0.90 -3.92 -17.69
N TRP A 114 -0.35 -3.87 -18.16
CA TRP A 114 -1.57 -3.62 -17.38
C TRP A 114 -2.45 -4.87 -17.14
N ASP A 115 -2.04 -6.02 -17.67
CA ASP A 115 -2.83 -7.26 -17.65
C ASP A 115 -2.32 -8.26 -16.61
N ASN A 116 -1.51 -7.79 -15.65
CA ASN A 116 -1.06 -8.61 -14.53
C ASN A 116 -2.21 -8.92 -13.58
N THR A 117 -2.12 -10.04 -12.89
CA THR A 117 -2.97 -10.38 -11.75
C THR A 117 -2.49 -9.72 -10.45
N LEU A 118 -3.33 -9.69 -9.42
CA LEU A 118 -3.00 -9.12 -8.12
C LEU A 118 -1.78 -9.80 -7.48
N LYS A 119 -1.68 -11.12 -7.57
CA LYS A 119 -0.51 -11.88 -7.10
C LYS A 119 0.77 -11.48 -7.84
N GLN A 120 0.68 -11.23 -9.14
CA GLN A 120 1.83 -10.73 -9.92
C GLN A 120 2.20 -9.30 -9.49
N GLU A 121 1.22 -8.42 -9.28
CA GLU A 121 1.48 -7.07 -8.75
C GLU A 121 2.17 -7.11 -7.37
N PHE A 122 1.77 -8.03 -6.48
CA PHE A 122 2.46 -8.23 -5.19
C PHE A 122 3.91 -8.67 -5.35
N ASN A 123 4.15 -9.70 -6.17
CA ASN A 123 5.49 -10.24 -6.38
C ASN A 123 6.44 -9.21 -7.00
N VAL A 124 5.95 -8.49 -8.02
CA VAL A 124 6.71 -7.44 -8.68
C VAL A 124 6.94 -6.27 -7.74
N SER A 125 5.92 -5.81 -7.02
CA SER A 125 6.03 -4.73 -6.05
C SER A 125 7.10 -5.01 -5.00
N TYR A 126 7.06 -6.19 -4.36
CA TYR A 126 8.05 -6.56 -3.36
C TYR A 126 9.48 -6.56 -3.93
N LYS A 127 9.66 -7.09 -5.14
CA LYS A 127 10.94 -7.05 -5.84
C LYS A 127 11.40 -5.62 -6.13
N GLU A 128 10.54 -4.78 -6.72
CA GLU A 128 10.85 -3.38 -7.05
C GLU A 128 11.19 -2.57 -5.79
N MET A 129 10.53 -2.83 -4.66
CA MET A 129 10.86 -2.22 -3.38
C MET A 129 12.28 -2.60 -2.92
N LEU A 130 12.64 -3.88 -2.97
CA LEU A 130 13.98 -4.34 -2.57
C LEU A 130 15.08 -3.81 -3.52
N ASP A 131 14.84 -3.89 -4.83
CA ASP A 131 15.78 -3.42 -5.85
C ASP A 131 16.02 -1.91 -5.75
N ALA A 132 15.01 -1.13 -5.33
CA ALA A 132 15.12 0.30 -5.07
C ALA A 132 15.75 0.66 -3.71
N GLY A 133 16.13 -0.34 -2.91
CA GLY A 133 16.79 -0.14 -1.62
C GLY A 133 15.86 0.13 -0.45
N VAL A 134 14.57 -0.21 -0.54
CA VAL A 134 13.69 -0.18 0.63
C VAL A 134 14.14 -1.26 1.63
N PRO A 135 14.29 -0.95 2.93
CA PRO A 135 14.62 -1.94 3.95
C PRO A 135 13.66 -3.14 3.91
N LYS A 136 14.20 -4.36 3.96
CA LYS A 136 13.42 -5.60 3.84
C LYS A 136 12.21 -5.65 4.78
N GLY A 137 12.38 -5.27 6.05
CA GLY A 137 11.29 -5.26 7.02
C GLY A 137 10.16 -4.28 6.65
N GLN A 138 10.49 -3.12 6.10
CA GLN A 138 9.51 -2.15 5.61
C GLN A 138 8.78 -2.68 4.38
N ALA A 139 9.49 -3.30 3.44
CA ALA A 139 8.88 -3.93 2.26
C ALA A 139 7.94 -5.08 2.64
N GLN A 140 8.35 -5.94 3.57
CA GLN A 140 7.54 -7.03 4.10
C GLN A 140 6.27 -6.51 4.78
N LYS A 141 6.39 -5.47 5.63
CA LYS A 141 5.22 -4.86 6.27
C LYS A 141 4.27 -4.25 5.24
N SER A 142 4.79 -3.49 4.27
CA SER A 142 4.01 -2.86 3.20
C SER A 142 3.18 -3.88 2.41
N VAL A 143 3.82 -4.97 1.98
CA VAL A 143 3.16 -6.06 1.24
C VAL A 143 2.18 -6.84 2.11
N SER A 144 2.54 -7.15 3.36
CA SER A 144 1.65 -7.87 4.29
C SER A 144 0.38 -7.09 4.62
N ASP A 145 0.50 -5.79 4.91
CA ASP A 145 -0.66 -4.96 5.21
C ASP A 145 -1.52 -4.79 3.96
N ALA A 146 -0.91 -4.60 2.79
CA ALA A 146 -1.63 -4.59 1.52
C ALA A 146 -2.38 -5.89 1.27
N TYR A 147 -1.77 -7.06 1.51
CA TYR A 147 -2.45 -8.35 1.39
C TYR A 147 -3.70 -8.41 2.26
N LYS A 148 -3.61 -8.04 3.55
CA LYS A 148 -4.77 -8.00 4.46
C LYS A 148 -5.89 -7.09 3.95
N TYR A 149 -5.51 -5.93 3.42
CA TYR A 149 -6.47 -4.98 2.85
C TYR A 149 -7.20 -5.57 1.63
N PHE A 150 -6.46 -6.17 0.68
CA PHE A 150 -7.06 -6.77 -0.50
C PHE A 150 -7.89 -8.00 -0.14
N ASP A 151 -7.42 -8.86 0.76
CA ASP A 151 -8.18 -9.99 1.26
C ASP A 151 -9.51 -9.56 1.90
N GLY A 152 -9.53 -8.43 2.61
CA GLY A 152 -10.75 -7.84 3.18
C GLY A 152 -11.80 -7.36 2.15
N ILE A 153 -11.44 -7.23 0.87
CA ILE A 153 -12.37 -6.89 -0.22
C ILE A 153 -12.57 -8.05 -1.21
N ARG A 154 -12.17 -9.27 -0.82
CA ARG A 154 -12.27 -10.48 -1.65
C ARG A 154 -13.68 -10.81 -2.08
N GLU A 155 -14.67 -10.71 -1.18
CA GLU A 155 -16.06 -11.05 -1.49
C GLU A 155 -16.62 -10.23 -2.66
N SER A 156 -16.23 -8.95 -2.76
CA SER A 156 -16.61 -8.07 -3.87
C SER A 156 -15.95 -8.42 -5.19
N ASN A 157 -14.95 -9.31 -5.21
CA ASN A 157 -14.14 -9.64 -6.38
C ASN A 157 -14.28 -11.11 -6.81
N ILE A 158 -15.35 -11.80 -6.39
CA ILE A 158 -15.62 -13.17 -6.84
C ILE A 158 -15.77 -13.20 -8.37
N GLY A 159 -14.98 -14.05 -9.03
CA GLY A 159 -14.98 -14.18 -10.49
C GLY A 159 -14.16 -13.12 -11.23
N ASN A 160 -13.53 -12.18 -10.53
CA ASN A 160 -12.63 -11.21 -11.14
C ASN A 160 -11.31 -11.89 -11.56
N PRO A 161 -10.96 -11.93 -12.86
CA PRO A 161 -9.77 -12.63 -13.35
C PRO A 161 -8.45 -11.99 -12.90
N PHE A 162 -8.48 -10.75 -12.40
CA PHE A 162 -7.30 -10.06 -11.88
C PHE A 162 -7.11 -10.24 -10.37
N PHE A 163 -8.07 -10.85 -9.67
CA PHE A 163 -8.04 -11.05 -8.22
C PHE A 163 -7.77 -12.54 -7.89
N ASP A 164 -6.49 -12.91 -7.75
CA ASP A 164 -6.01 -14.30 -7.68
C ASP A 164 -5.19 -14.62 -6.41
N ILE A 165 -5.48 -13.93 -5.31
CA ILE A 165 -4.84 -14.13 -3.99
C ILE A 165 -5.72 -14.91 -3.03
#